data_AF-A0A3B9P880-F1
#
_entry.id   AF-A0A3B9P880-F1
#
_cell.length_a   1.000
_cell.length_b   1.000
_cell.length_c   1.000
_cell.angle_alpha   90.00
_cell.angle_beta   90.00
_cell.angle_gamma   90.00
#
_symmetry.space_group_name_H-M   'P 1'
#
loop_
_entity.id
_entity.type
_entity.pdbx_description
1 polymer ?
#
loop_
_entity_poly.entity_id
_entity_poly.type
_entity_poly.pdbx_seq_one_letter_code
_entity_poly.pdbx_strand_id
1 'polypeptide(L)'
;MSRRRRRYIFFFAAILIGLAIGVIYGWVVNPVVYKNTGMDTLRLDYKTDYVLMAAELYQSEGDLASALTRIAYIEASSPLAFVTTCIDYAEQHNYAREDIDIMWYLASDIDTALKATN
;
A
#
# COMPACT_ATOMS: atom_id res chain seq x y z
N MET A 1 -55.94 21.45 2.78
CA MET A 1 -54.72 21.35 3.61
C MET A 1 -54.53 22.64 4.42
N SER A 2 -54.51 22.59 5.76
CA SER A 2 -54.39 23.80 6.60
C SER A 2 -53.08 24.56 6.29
N ARG A 3 -53.15 25.90 6.16
CA ARG A 3 -52.01 26.77 5.75
C ARG A 3 -50.71 26.52 6.52
N ARG A 4 -50.80 26.02 7.76
CA ARG A 4 -49.66 25.61 8.60
C ARG A 4 -48.91 24.39 8.04
N ARG A 5 -49.62 23.33 7.64
CA ARG A 5 -49.02 22.11 7.06
C ARG A 5 -48.26 22.40 5.77
N ARG A 6 -48.77 23.32 4.95
CA ARG A 6 -48.10 23.72 3.70
C ARG A 6 -46.74 24.38 3.95
N ARG A 7 -46.61 25.21 4.99
CA ARG A 7 -45.33 25.85 5.36
C ARG A 7 -44.27 24.83 5.79
N TYR A 8 -44.65 23.84 6.60
CA TYR A 8 -43.73 22.78 7.00
C TYR A 8 -43.30 21.91 5.80
N ILE A 9 -44.21 21.58 4.88
CA ILE A 9 -43.85 20.82 3.67
C ILE A 9 -42.82 21.57 2.82
N PHE A 10 -43.02 22.88 2.60
CA PHE A 10 -42.04 23.68 1.86
C PHE A 10 -40.70 23.81 2.59
N PHE A 11 -40.71 23.91 3.92
CA PHE A 11 -39.49 23.95 4.73
C PHE A 11 -38.67 22.66 4.60
N PHE A 12 -39.32 21.50 4.74
CA PHE A 12 -38.65 20.20 4.56
C PHE A 12 -38.21 19.96 3.11
N ALA A 13 -39.01 20.38 2.13
CA ALA A 13 -38.64 20.28 0.72
C ALA A 13 -37.38 21.07 0.39
N ALA A 14 -37.24 22.29 0.92
CA ALA A 14 -36.03 23.10 0.72
C ALA A 14 -34.78 22.44 1.31
N ILE A 15 -34.88 21.83 2.50
CA ILE A 15 -33.77 21.09 3.13
C ILE A 15 -33.40 19.86 2.31
N LEU A 16 -34.39 19.09 1.86
CA LEU A 16 -34.17 17.91 1.03
C LEU A 16 -33.48 18.26 -0.29
N ILE A 17 -33.87 19.36 -0.92
CA ILE A 17 -33.25 19.85 -2.16
C ILE A 17 -31.79 20.27 -1.89
N GLY A 18 -31.53 20.99 -0.80
CA GLY A 18 -30.16 21.38 -0.42
C GLY A 18 -29.26 20.17 -0.16
N LEU A 19 -29.76 19.15 0.54
CA LEU A 19 -29.06 17.89 0.77
C LEU A 19 -28.79 17.15 -0.54
N ALA A 20 -29.80 17.01 -1.39
CA ALA A 20 -29.66 16.33 -2.67
C ALA A 20 -28.59 17.00 -3.54
N ILE A 21 -28.60 18.33 -3.62
CA ILE A 21 -27.59 19.10 -4.37
C ILE A 21 -26.20 18.93 -3.76
N GLY A 22 -26.07 19.00 -2.43
CA GLY A 22 -24.78 18.82 -1.75
C GLY A 22 -24.18 17.44 -1.96
N VAL A 23 -25.00 16.38 -1.91
CA VAL A 23 -24.55 15.00 -2.16
C VAL A 23 -24.17 14.79 -3.61
N ILE A 24 -24.98 15.26 -4.56
CA ILE A 24 -24.68 15.16 -6.00
C ILE A 24 -23.38 15.90 -6.31
N TYR A 25 -23.19 17.10 -5.76
CA TYR A 25 -21.97 17.88 -5.95
C TYR A 25 -20.74 17.17 -5.37
N GLY A 26 -20.86 16.64 -4.15
CA GLY A 26 -19.77 15.91 -3.50
C GLY A 26 -19.37 14.63 -4.24
N TRP A 27 -20.30 13.92 -4.87
CA TRP A 27 -20.00 12.66 -5.57
C TRP A 27 -19.57 12.87 -7.02
N VAL A 28 -20.21 13.79 -7.76
CA VAL A 28 -20.01 13.94 -9.22
C VAL A 28 -18.86 14.90 -9.54
N VAL A 29 -18.68 15.97 -8.76
CA VAL A 29 -17.69 17.02 -9.07
C VAL A 29 -16.32 16.71 -8.47
N ASN A 30 -16.27 16.12 -7.29
CA ASN A 30 -15.03 15.68 -6.66
C ASN A 30 -15.21 14.26 -6.11
N PRO A 31 -15.36 13.25 -6.98
CA PRO A 31 -15.39 11.87 -6.53
C PRO A 31 -14.15 11.62 -5.67
N VAL A 32 -14.29 10.86 -4.58
CA VAL A 32 -13.14 10.43 -3.78
C VAL A 32 -12.29 9.54 -4.68
N VAL A 33 -11.32 10.14 -5.36
CA VAL A 33 -10.34 9.41 -6.14
C VAL A 33 -9.28 8.97 -5.15
N TYR A 34 -9.32 7.68 -4.79
CA TYR A 34 -8.25 7.01 -4.07
C TYR A 34 -7.01 6.95 -4.98
N LYS A 35 -6.32 8.09 -5.14
CA LYS A 35 -5.18 8.24 -6.05
C LYS A 35 -3.89 7.62 -5.51
N ASN A 36 -3.88 7.27 -4.23
CA ASN A 36 -2.71 6.80 -3.49
C ASN A 36 -3.04 5.46 -2.79
N THR A 37 -3.43 4.45 -3.57
CA THR A 37 -3.59 3.07 -3.07
C THR A 37 -2.69 2.10 -3.84
N GLY A 38 -1.62 2.60 -4.48
CA GLY A 38 -0.60 1.76 -5.09
C GLY A 38 0.23 1.06 -4.01
N MET A 39 0.89 -0.05 -4.36
CA MET A 39 1.73 -0.78 -3.41
C MET A 39 2.92 0.05 -2.88
N ASP A 40 3.32 1.07 -3.63
CA ASP A 40 4.31 2.09 -3.24
C ASP A 40 3.87 2.92 -2.02
N THR A 41 2.56 3.09 -1.81
CA THR A 41 1.98 3.83 -0.68
C THR A 41 1.77 2.99 0.57
N LEU A 42 2.07 1.68 0.53
CA LEU A 42 2.00 0.83 1.71
C LEU A 42 2.90 1.40 2.83
N ARG A 43 2.41 1.27 4.05
CA ARG A 43 3.24 1.53 5.23
C ARG A 43 4.39 0.53 5.28
N LEU A 44 5.47 0.93 5.95
CA LEU A 44 6.70 0.15 6.00
C LEU A 44 6.51 -1.25 6.62
N ASP A 45 5.59 -1.40 7.58
CA ASP A 45 5.21 -2.72 8.16
C ASP A 45 4.76 -3.70 7.09
N TYR A 46 3.76 -3.32 6.29
CA TYR A 46 3.25 -4.18 5.23
C TYR A 46 4.24 -4.39 4.08
N LYS A 47 5.11 -3.41 3.84
CA LYS A 47 6.21 -3.55 2.88
C LYS A 47 7.21 -4.59 3.36
N THR A 48 7.56 -4.58 4.63
CA THR A 48 8.45 -5.56 5.25
C THR A 48 7.85 -6.97 5.18
N ASP A 49 6.56 -7.14 5.51
CA ASP A 49 5.87 -8.44 5.39
C ASP A 49 5.92 -8.97 3.94
N TYR A 50 5.74 -8.08 2.95
CA TYR A 50 5.82 -8.48 1.54
C TYR A 50 7.24 -8.88 1.13
N VAL A 51 8.27 -8.16 1.59
CA VAL A 51 9.67 -8.52 1.33
C VAL A 51 9.99 -9.88 1.96
N LEU A 52 9.50 -10.15 3.17
CA LEU A 52 9.63 -11.46 3.80
C LEU A 52 8.99 -12.56 2.96
N MET A 53 7.74 -12.40 2.51
CA MET A 53 7.08 -13.38 1.63
C MET A 53 7.87 -13.60 0.33
N ALA A 54 8.42 -12.54 -0.27
CA ALA A 54 9.25 -12.65 -1.46
C ALA A 54 10.57 -13.40 -1.18
N ALA A 55 11.16 -13.20 -0.01
CA ALA A 55 12.38 -13.87 0.44
C ALA A 55 12.15 -15.36 0.74
N GLU A 56 11.03 -15.72 1.38
CA GLU A 56 10.62 -17.11 1.60
C GLU A 56 10.39 -17.84 0.29
N LEU A 57 9.68 -17.20 -0.64
CA LEU A 57 9.45 -17.76 -1.96
C LEU A 57 10.75 -17.91 -2.76
N TYR A 58 11.67 -16.95 -2.63
CA TYR A 58 13.02 -17.08 -3.18
C TYR A 58 13.75 -18.29 -2.61
N GLN A 59 13.67 -18.53 -1.30
CA GLN A 59 14.30 -19.70 -0.70
C GLN A 59 13.72 -21.03 -1.23
N SER A 60 12.42 -21.05 -1.53
CA SER A 60 11.76 -22.23 -2.10
C SER A 60 12.00 -22.41 -3.60
N GLU A 61 12.02 -21.33 -4.39
CA GLU A 61 12.12 -21.36 -5.85
C GLU A 61 13.59 -21.33 -6.34
N GLY A 62 14.48 -20.68 -5.58
CA GLY A 62 15.88 -20.43 -5.96
C GLY A 62 16.06 -19.37 -7.07
N ASP A 63 14.99 -18.68 -7.48
CA ASP A 63 15.02 -17.73 -8.59
C ASP A 63 15.08 -16.26 -8.13
N LEU A 64 16.29 -15.69 -8.20
CA LEU A 64 16.56 -14.32 -7.81
C LEU A 64 15.89 -13.30 -8.73
N ALA A 65 15.76 -13.60 -10.03
CA ALA A 65 15.15 -12.68 -10.99
C ALA A 65 13.65 -12.52 -10.71
N SER A 66 12.99 -13.62 -10.36
CA SER A 66 11.59 -13.60 -9.95
C SER A 66 11.39 -12.87 -8.62
N ALA A 67 12.29 -13.03 -7.65
CA ALA A 67 12.26 -12.26 -6.40
C ALA A 67 12.43 -10.74 -6.64
N LEU A 68 13.40 -10.34 -7.46
CA LEU A 68 13.61 -8.93 -7.83
C LEU A 68 12.41 -8.34 -8.56
N THR A 69 11.76 -9.11 -9.44
CA THR A 69 10.54 -8.68 -10.14
C THR A 69 9.41 -8.40 -9.15
N ARG A 70 9.25 -9.23 -8.11
CA ARG A 70 8.24 -9.04 -7.05
C ARG A 70 8.54 -7.79 -6.23
N ILE A 71 9.80 -7.56 -5.86
CA ILE A 71 10.22 -6.38 -5.08
C ILE A 71 10.07 -5.08 -5.89
N ALA A 72 10.40 -5.12 -7.18
CA ALA A 72 10.28 -3.99 -8.10
C ALA A 72 8.83 -3.51 -8.27
N TYR A 73 7.83 -4.33 -7.91
CA TYR A 73 6.43 -3.92 -7.88
C TYR A 73 6.11 -2.91 -6.76
N ILE A 74 6.90 -2.90 -5.69
CA ILE A 74 6.79 -1.93 -4.59
C ILE A 74 7.78 -0.78 -4.78
N GLU A 75 9.05 -1.11 -4.98
CA GLU A 75 10.15 -0.13 -5.07
C GLU A 75 11.13 -0.56 -6.15
N ALA A 76 11.10 0.14 -7.30
CA ALA A 76 11.95 -0.17 -8.44
C ALA A 76 13.33 0.52 -8.39
N SER A 77 13.50 1.51 -7.51
CA SER A 77 14.65 2.41 -7.52
C SER A 77 15.94 1.73 -7.05
N SER A 78 15.87 0.98 -5.95
CA SER A 78 17.01 0.26 -5.38
C SER A 78 16.52 -0.93 -4.55
N PRO A 79 16.42 -2.12 -5.16
CA PRO A 79 15.93 -3.32 -4.46
C PRO A 79 16.78 -3.66 -3.23
N LEU A 80 18.11 -3.52 -3.31
CA LEU A 80 19.00 -3.80 -2.19
C LEU A 80 18.76 -2.85 -1.01
N ALA A 81 18.76 -1.53 -1.26
CA ALA A 81 18.55 -0.55 -0.19
C ALA A 81 17.15 -0.65 0.43
N PHE A 82 16.16 -1.02 -0.38
CA PHE A 82 14.81 -1.25 0.09
C PHE A 82 14.70 -2.48 1.00
N VAL A 83 15.29 -3.61 0.59
CA VAL A 83 15.31 -4.83 1.41
C VAL A 83 16.06 -4.59 2.72
N THR A 84 17.21 -3.91 2.71
CA THR A 84 17.94 -3.58 3.96
C THR A 84 17.11 -2.70 4.88
N THR A 85 16.37 -1.73 4.34
CA THR A 85 15.45 -0.90 5.15
C THR A 85 14.34 -1.74 5.80
N CYS A 86 13.83 -2.74 5.08
CA CYS A 86 12.82 -3.65 5.61
C CYS A 86 13.39 -4.57 6.71
N ILE A 87 14.63 -5.02 6.55
CA ILE A 87 15.37 -5.79 7.57
C ILE A 87 15.55 -4.95 8.84
N ASP A 88 16.04 -3.71 8.72
CA ASP A 88 16.20 -2.80 9.86
C ASP A 88 14.88 -2.60 10.62
N TYR A 89 13.77 -2.51 9.88
CA TYR A 89 12.43 -2.43 10.46
C TYR A 89 12.05 -3.72 11.20
N ALA A 90 12.29 -4.88 10.59
CA ALA A 90 11.99 -6.19 11.16
C ALA A 90 12.75 -6.43 12.48
N GLU A 91 14.04 -6.07 12.52
CA GLU A 91 14.88 -6.14 13.72
C GLU A 91 14.32 -5.29 14.87
N GLN A 92 13.79 -4.11 14.56
CA GLN A 92 13.21 -3.20 15.55
C GLN A 92 11.83 -3.64 16.06
N HIS A 93 11.12 -4.50 15.31
CA HIS A 93 9.73 -4.87 15.57
C HIS A 93 9.54 -6.32 16.04
N ASN A 94 10.60 -6.97 16.54
CA ASN A 94 10.58 -8.34 17.10
C ASN A 94 10.12 -9.42 16.11
N TYR A 95 10.53 -9.32 14.84
CA TYR A 95 10.33 -10.41 13.88
C TYR A 95 11.13 -11.65 14.32
N ALA A 96 10.72 -12.83 13.86
CA ALA A 96 11.45 -14.04 14.18
C ALA A 96 12.86 -13.95 13.58
N ARG A 97 13.86 -14.44 14.33
CA ARG A 97 15.25 -14.39 13.87
C ARG A 97 15.45 -15.16 12.58
N GLU A 98 14.75 -16.28 12.45
CA GLU A 98 14.71 -17.10 11.25
C GLU A 98 14.28 -16.27 10.04
N ASP A 99 13.16 -15.55 10.13
CA ASP A 99 12.63 -14.69 9.06
C ASP A 99 13.62 -13.59 8.66
N ILE A 100 14.26 -12.95 9.64
CA ILE A 100 15.30 -11.94 9.42
C ILE A 100 16.50 -12.54 8.66
N ASP A 101 16.90 -13.77 9.02
CA ASP A 101 17.97 -14.48 8.32
C ASP A 101 17.58 -14.78 6.84
N ILE A 102 16.32 -15.17 6.57
CA ILE A 102 15.79 -15.35 5.20
C ILE A 102 15.94 -14.06 4.38
N MET A 103 15.54 -12.92 4.96
CA MET A 103 15.65 -11.63 4.30
C MET A 103 17.12 -11.22 4.05
N TRP A 104 18.02 -11.52 4.99
CA TRP A 104 19.46 -11.29 4.82
C TRP A 104 20.06 -12.14 3.70
N TYR A 105 19.65 -13.40 3.54
CA TYR A 105 20.08 -14.24 2.43
C TYR A 105 19.71 -13.62 1.09
N LEU A 106 18.45 -13.20 0.92
CA LEU A 106 18.01 -12.50 -0.27
C LEU A 106 18.83 -11.22 -0.53
N ALA A 107 19.08 -10.40 0.50
CA ALA A 107 19.86 -9.17 0.36
C ALA A 107 21.31 -9.45 -0.10
N SER A 108 21.95 -10.48 0.44
CA SER A 108 23.29 -10.91 0.07
C SER A 108 23.39 -11.35 -1.39
N ASP A 109 22.38 -12.08 -1.87
CA ASP A 109 22.37 -12.57 -3.26
C ASP A 109 22.08 -11.43 -4.26
N ILE A 110 21.22 -10.47 -3.87
CA ILE A 110 21.03 -9.23 -4.64
C ILE A 110 22.34 -8.44 -4.75
N ASP A 111 23.05 -8.22 -3.63
CA ASP A 111 24.33 -7.49 -3.63
C ASP A 111 25.38 -8.20 -4.50
N THR A 112 25.45 -9.53 -4.43
CA THR A 112 26.33 -10.33 -5.26
C THR A 112 26.01 -10.18 -6.75
N ALA A 113 24.72 -10.23 -7.13
CA ALA A 113 24.28 -10.05 -8.51
C ALA A 113 24.56 -8.64 -9.05
N LEU A 114 24.40 -7.61 -8.23
CA LEU A 114 24.73 -6.23 -8.58
C LEU A 114 26.23 -6.04 -8.81
N LYS A 115 27.07 -6.66 -7.98
CA LYS A 115 28.53 -6.67 -8.14
C LYS A 115 28.97 -7.41 -9.40
N ALA A 116 28.29 -8.49 -9.78
CA ALA A 116 28.60 -9.25 -10.99
C ALA A 116 28.23 -8.53 -12.30
N THR A 117 27.39 -7.50 -12.22
CA THR A 117 26.90 -6.73 -13.39
C THR A 117 27.74 -5.47 -13.67
N ASN A 118 28.60 -5.06 -12.72
CA ASN A 118 29.54 -3.94 -12.84
C ASN A 118 30.95 -4.42 -13.21
#